data_AF-A0A940ZVX7-F1
#
_entry.id   AF-A0A940ZVX7-F1
#
_cell.length_a   1.000
_cell.length_b   1.000
_cell.length_c   1.000
_cell.angle_alpha   90.00
_cell.angle_beta   90.00
_cell.angle_gamma   90.00
#
_symmetry.space_group_name_H-M   'P 1'
#
loop_
_entity.id
_entity.type
_entity.pdbx_description
1 polymer ?
#
loop_
_entity_poly.entity_id
_entity_poly.type
_entity_poly.pdbx_seq_one_letter_code
_entity_poly.pdbx_strand_id
1 'polypeptide(L)'
;MKKDWIGLIALSLCIVFIIPWSVVRWHKEKVTNIGDHQIRVLMPDERVVKLPLEEYLLGVVAAEMPMEFEVEALKAQAIAARTYAAKRLAQNGLSEVGYDVDTTVKTQAWLSDAQMKKNWGWLNYWRYKNKLQKAVLGTQGMVLVYNGDYIEALYHSS
;
A
#
# COMPACT_ATOMS: atom_id res chain seq x y z
N MET A 1 38.86 26.32 -36.67
CA MET A 1 39.27 25.80 -35.35
C MET A 1 38.38 26.21 -34.18
N LYS A 2 37.49 27.22 -34.27
CA LYS A 2 36.59 27.62 -33.15
C LYS A 2 35.19 26.98 -33.17
N LYS A 3 34.78 26.33 -34.28
CA LYS A 3 33.43 25.77 -34.43
C LYS A 3 33.28 24.37 -33.83
N ASP A 4 34.38 23.62 -33.70
CA ASP A 4 34.35 22.21 -33.27
C ASP A 4 34.09 22.05 -31.76
N TRP A 5 34.53 23.03 -30.96
CA TRP A 5 34.33 23.04 -29.51
C TRP A 5 32.88 23.33 -29.09
N ILE A 6 32.13 24.05 -29.93
CA ILE A 6 30.73 24.38 -29.66
C ILE A 6 29.88 23.10 -29.69
N GLY A 7 30.17 22.18 -30.61
CA GLY A 7 29.49 20.88 -30.68
C GLY A 7 29.79 20.00 -29.46
N LEU A 8 31.05 19.99 -28.99
CA LEU A 8 31.46 19.23 -27.82
C LEU A 8 30.85 19.78 -26.52
N ILE A 9 30.77 21.11 -26.38
CA ILE A 9 30.14 21.75 -25.22
C ILE A 9 28.64 21.45 -25.20
N ALA A 10 27.95 21.56 -26.34
CA ALA A 10 26.53 21.24 -26.45
C ALA A 10 26.24 19.77 -26.11
N LEU A 11 27.09 18.84 -26.57
CA LEU A 11 26.96 17.42 -26.24
C LEU A 11 27.14 17.16 -24.74
N SER A 12 28.12 17.81 -24.10
CA SER A 12 28.36 17.67 -22.66
C SER A 12 27.19 18.20 -21.82
N LEU A 13 26.58 19.32 -22.22
CA LEU A 13 25.41 19.89 -21.56
C LEU A 13 24.19 18.99 -21.70
N CYS A 14 23.98 18.39 -22.87
CA CYS A 14 22.94 17.38 -23.06
C CYS A 14 23.13 16.20 -22.11
N ILE A 15 24.35 15.69 -21.93
CA ILE A 15 24.63 14.59 -21.00
C ILE A 15 24.33 15.00 -19.55
N VAL A 16 24.79 16.17 -19.10
CA VAL A 16 24.62 16.64 -17.70
C VAL A 16 23.18 17.00 -17.35
N PHE A 17 22.36 17.42 -18.31
CA PHE A 17 20.96 17.77 -18.03
C PHE A 17 19.98 16.67 -18.43
N ILE A 18 20.15 16.06 -19.60
CA ILE A 18 19.20 15.05 -20.12
C ILE A 18 19.38 13.73 -19.39
N ILE A 19 20.59 13.30 -19.02
CA ILE A 19 20.76 12.02 -18.32
C ILE A 19 20.20 12.11 -16.90
N PRO A 20 20.53 13.11 -16.05
CA PRO A 20 19.87 13.23 -14.75
C PRO A 20 18.37 13.44 -14.86
N TRP A 21 17.89 14.23 -15.83
CA TRP A 21 16.45 14.39 -16.07
C TRP A 21 15.78 13.07 -16.48
N SER A 22 16.43 12.28 -17.34
CA SER A 22 15.92 10.99 -17.80
C SER A 22 16.01 9.92 -16.71
N VAL A 23 17.05 9.93 -15.87
CA VAL A 23 17.20 9.05 -14.70
C VAL A 23 16.14 9.38 -13.65
N VAL A 24 15.93 10.67 -13.35
CA VAL A 24 14.86 11.13 -12.43
C VAL A 24 13.48 10.78 -12.99
N ARG A 25 13.26 10.94 -14.30
CA ARG A 25 12.01 10.57 -14.97
C ARG A 25 11.81 9.05 -15.00
N TRP A 26 12.85 8.27 -15.27
CA TRP A 26 12.82 6.80 -15.26
C TRP A 26 12.49 6.26 -13.87
N HIS A 27 13.00 6.90 -12.81
CA HIS A 27 12.63 6.57 -11.44
C HIS A 27 11.17 6.92 -11.10
N LYS A 28 10.55 7.84 -11.85
CA LYS A 28 9.13 8.19 -11.73
C LYS A 28 8.18 7.30 -12.56
N GLU A 29 8.65 6.64 -13.62
CA GLU A 29 7.80 5.96 -14.61
C GLU A 29 7.68 4.43 -14.46
N LYS A 30 8.13 3.83 -13.35
CA LYS A 30 7.81 2.42 -13.00
C LYS A 30 7.19 2.25 -11.61
N VAL A 31 6.36 3.20 -11.20
CA VAL A 31 5.24 2.87 -10.31
C VAL A 31 4.08 2.54 -11.23
N THR A 32 3.97 1.28 -11.63
CA THR A 32 2.72 0.75 -12.16
C THR A 32 1.63 1.16 -11.17
N ASN A 33 0.60 1.87 -11.63
CA ASN A 33 -0.52 2.33 -10.81
C ASN A 33 -1.28 1.12 -10.23
N ILE A 34 -0.72 0.45 -9.22
CA ILE A 34 -1.40 -0.55 -8.38
C ILE A 34 -2.09 0.17 -7.21
N GLY A 35 -2.03 1.51 -7.16
CA GLY A 35 -2.89 2.33 -6.31
C GLY A 35 -4.35 2.41 -6.77
N ASP A 36 -4.71 1.81 -7.90
CA ASP A 36 -6.04 1.92 -8.51
C ASP A 36 -6.99 0.75 -8.18
N HIS A 37 -6.48 -0.29 -7.50
CA HIS A 37 -7.37 -1.37 -7.06
C HIS A 37 -8.24 -0.86 -5.92
N GLN A 38 -9.51 -0.64 -6.22
CA GLN A 38 -10.52 -0.31 -5.22
C GLN A 38 -11.04 -1.57 -4.56
N ILE A 39 -11.27 -1.48 -3.26
CA ILE A 39 -11.91 -2.51 -2.46
C ILE A 39 -13.24 -1.97 -1.92
N ARG A 40 -14.31 -2.77 -2.04
CA ARG A 40 -15.62 -2.47 -1.45
C ARG A 40 -15.64 -3.03 -0.03
N VAL A 41 -15.74 -2.13 0.95
CA VAL A 41 -15.69 -2.45 2.37
C VAL A 41 -17.07 -2.24 2.97
N LEU A 42 -17.64 -3.27 3.60
CA LEU A 42 -18.85 -3.13 4.40
C LEU A 42 -18.51 -2.53 5.76
N MET A 43 -18.96 -1.30 5.98
CA MET A 43 -18.73 -0.54 7.21
C MET A 43 -19.68 -0.99 8.34
N PRO A 44 -19.39 -0.65 9.61
CA PRO A 44 -20.22 -1.05 10.75
C PRO A 44 -21.66 -0.50 10.72
N ASP A 45 -21.89 0.58 9.97
CA ASP A 45 -23.22 1.17 9.76
C ASP A 45 -23.93 0.63 8.51
N GLU A 46 -23.53 -0.56 8.07
CA GLU A 46 -24.08 -1.33 6.94
C GLU A 46 -23.90 -0.67 5.56
N ARG A 47 -23.16 0.43 5.48
CA ARG A 47 -22.83 1.08 4.20
C ARG A 47 -21.63 0.40 3.55
N VAL A 48 -21.69 0.25 2.23
CA VAL A 48 -20.53 -0.19 1.43
C VAL A 48 -19.77 1.04 0.95
N VAL A 49 -18.48 1.12 1.30
CA VAL A 49 -17.58 2.21 0.88
C VAL A 49 -16.51 1.64 -0.03
N LYS A 50 -16.18 2.36 -1.11
CA LYS A 50 -15.04 2.04 -1.96
C LYS A 50 -13.82 2.79 -1.46
N LEU A 51 -12.76 2.06 -1.17
CA LEU A 51 -11.47 2.62 -0.74
C LEU A 51 -10.36 2.14 -1.66
N PRO A 52 -9.31 2.93 -1.90
CA PRO A 52 -8.06 2.41 -2.42
C PRO A 52 -7.56 1.27 -1.51
N LEU A 53 -7.11 0.16 -2.10
CA LEU A 53 -6.65 -1.01 -1.33
C LEU A 53 -5.57 -0.63 -0.31
N GLU A 54 -4.63 0.23 -0.68
CA GLU A 54 -3.56 0.67 0.21
C GLU A 54 -4.08 1.51 1.39
N GLU A 55 -5.14 2.31 1.19
CA GLU A 55 -5.78 3.05 2.27
C GLU A 55 -6.51 2.12 3.23
N TYR A 56 -7.23 1.12 2.70
CA TYR A 56 -7.84 0.07 3.50
C TYR A 56 -6.80 -0.67 4.36
N LEU A 57 -5.65 -1.02 3.79
CA LEU A 57 -4.59 -1.74 4.48
C LEU A 57 -3.95 -0.94 5.62
N LEU A 58 -3.92 0.39 5.55
CA LEU A 58 -3.51 1.21 6.71
C LEU A 58 -4.43 0.93 7.90
N GLY A 59 -5.74 0.86 7.66
CA GLY A 59 -6.73 0.53 8.68
C GLY A 59 -6.57 -0.87 9.25
N VAL A 60 -6.29 -1.85 8.39
CA VAL A 60 -6.09 -3.24 8.82
C VAL A 60 -4.84 -3.39 9.68
N VAL A 61 -3.69 -2.95 9.18
CA VAL A 61 -2.42 -3.13 9.91
C VAL A 61 -2.45 -2.39 11.25
N ALA A 62 -3.08 -1.22 11.31
CA ALA A 62 -3.26 -0.47 12.56
C ALA A 62 -4.18 -1.16 13.57
N ALA A 63 -5.12 -1.99 13.10
CA ALA A 63 -6.05 -2.72 13.95
C ALA A 63 -5.44 -4.04 14.47
N GLU A 64 -4.69 -4.72 13.62
CA GLU A 64 -4.18 -6.08 13.86
C GLU A 64 -2.84 -6.08 14.59
N MET A 65 -2.02 -5.03 14.45
CA MET A 65 -0.68 -4.97 15.03
C MET A 65 -0.42 -3.71 15.85
N PRO A 66 0.18 -3.85 17.05
CA PRO A 66 0.67 -2.70 17.81
C PRO A 66 1.74 -1.92 17.05
N MET A 67 1.65 -0.59 17.07
CA MET A 67 2.59 0.28 16.35
C MET A 67 4.00 0.31 16.96
N GLU A 68 4.14 -0.22 18.17
CA GLU A 68 5.38 -0.47 18.88
C GLU A 68 6.22 -1.57 18.24
N PHE A 69 5.60 -2.51 17.51
CA PHE A 69 6.32 -3.62 16.87
C PHE A 69 7.28 -3.13 15.80
N GLU A 70 8.32 -3.93 15.50
CA GLU A 70 9.32 -3.58 14.51
C GLU A 70 8.72 -3.35 13.12
N VAL A 71 9.34 -2.43 12.35
CA VAL A 71 8.81 -2.05 11.03
C VAL A 71 8.72 -3.22 10.06
N GLU A 72 9.65 -4.17 10.15
CA GLU A 72 9.65 -5.38 9.32
C GLU A 72 8.48 -6.31 9.68
N ALA A 73 8.05 -6.34 10.95
CA ALA A 73 6.86 -7.09 11.35
C ALA A 73 5.59 -6.43 10.79
N LEU A 74 5.50 -5.09 10.85
CA LEU A 74 4.39 -4.35 10.23
C LEU A 74 4.34 -4.55 8.70
N LYS A 75 5.50 -4.64 8.04
CA LYS A 75 5.59 -4.97 6.61
C LYS A 75 5.10 -6.38 6.31
N ALA A 76 5.52 -7.37 7.10
CA ALA A 76 5.05 -8.75 6.95
C ALA A 76 3.52 -8.82 7.07
N GLN A 77 2.93 -8.12 8.04
CA GLN A 77 1.49 -8.02 8.20
C GLN A 77 0.82 -7.31 7.03
N ALA A 78 1.40 -6.23 6.51
CA ALA A 78 0.86 -5.54 5.34
C ALA A 78 0.78 -6.48 4.12
N ILE A 79 1.81 -7.32 3.90
CA ILE A 79 1.83 -8.33 2.84
C ILE A 79 0.76 -9.40 3.08
N ALA A 80 0.66 -9.93 4.30
CA ALA A 80 -0.35 -10.93 4.65
C ALA A 80 -1.78 -10.39 4.45
N ALA A 81 -2.05 -9.18 4.97
CA ALA A 81 -3.33 -8.53 4.83
C ALA A 81 -3.69 -8.21 3.37
N ARG A 82 -2.72 -7.74 2.58
CA ARG A 82 -2.90 -7.50 1.14
C ARG A 82 -3.22 -8.79 0.39
N THR A 83 -2.55 -9.88 0.74
CA THR A 83 -2.80 -11.19 0.14
C THR A 83 -4.21 -11.67 0.43
N TYR A 84 -4.67 -11.52 1.68
CA TYR A 84 -6.04 -11.85 2.06
C TYR A 84 -7.05 -11.03 1.25
N ALA A 85 -6.89 -9.70 1.21
CA ALA A 85 -7.78 -8.81 0.47
C ALA A 85 -7.78 -9.09 -1.04
N ALA A 86 -6.61 -9.34 -1.64
CA ALA A 86 -6.47 -9.67 -3.06
C ALA A 86 -7.16 -11.00 -3.40
N LYS A 87 -7.04 -12.01 -2.53
CA LYS A 87 -7.75 -13.29 -2.70
C LYS A 87 -9.26 -13.10 -2.65
N ARG A 88 -9.77 -12.29 -1.72
CA ARG A 88 -11.20 -11.98 -1.64
C ARG A 88 -11.70 -11.21 -2.86
N LEU A 89 -10.95 -10.24 -3.36
CA LEU A 89 -11.26 -9.53 -4.60
C LEU A 89 -11.35 -10.48 -5.81
N ALA A 90 -10.38 -11.41 -5.92
CA ALA A 90 -10.38 -12.41 -6.99
C ALA A 90 -11.58 -13.38 -6.90
N GLN A 91 -12.01 -13.75 -5.69
CA GLN A 91 -13.17 -14.61 -5.45
C GLN A 91 -14.51 -13.88 -5.64
N ASN A 92 -14.61 -12.64 -5.15
CA ASN A 92 -15.85 -11.87 -5.12
C ASN A 92 -16.13 -11.09 -6.41
N GLY A 93 -15.17 -10.98 -7.33
CA GLY A 93 -15.44 -10.57 -8.71
C GLY A 93 -16.48 -11.44 -9.42
N LEU A 94 -16.80 -12.61 -8.85
CA LEU A 94 -17.80 -13.58 -9.33
C LEU A 94 -19.07 -13.64 -8.45
N SER A 95 -19.16 -12.83 -7.40
CA SER A 95 -20.22 -12.91 -6.38
C SER A 95 -21.23 -11.76 -6.51
N GLU A 96 -22.53 -12.06 -6.35
CA GLU A 96 -23.60 -11.04 -6.26
C GLU A 96 -23.53 -10.24 -4.93
N VAL A 97 -22.66 -10.64 -4.01
CA VAL A 97 -22.45 -9.94 -2.74
C VAL A 97 -21.82 -8.58 -3.04
N GLY A 98 -22.52 -7.50 -2.67
CA GLY A 98 -22.17 -6.12 -3.02
C GLY A 98 -20.89 -5.56 -2.38
N TYR A 99 -20.10 -6.36 -1.66
CA TYR A 99 -18.86 -5.97 -0.97
C TYR A 99 -17.78 -7.06 -1.07
N ASP A 100 -16.51 -6.68 -0.95
CA ASP A 100 -15.36 -7.58 -1.09
C ASP A 100 -14.84 -8.07 0.27
N VAL A 101 -14.87 -7.18 1.27
CA VAL A 101 -14.49 -7.46 2.67
C VAL A 101 -15.46 -6.73 3.60
N ASP A 102 -15.59 -7.22 4.84
CA ASP A 102 -16.31 -6.52 5.89
C ASP A 102 -15.34 -5.93 6.93
N THR A 103 -15.87 -5.16 7.87
CA THR A 103 -15.09 -4.56 8.98
C THR A 103 -15.27 -5.33 10.29
N THR A 104 -15.78 -6.56 10.22
CA THR A 104 -16.10 -7.39 11.39
C THR A 104 -15.02 -8.44 11.64
N VAL A 105 -15.11 -9.13 12.78
CA VAL A 105 -14.24 -10.25 13.17
C VAL A 105 -14.31 -11.43 12.18
N LYS A 106 -15.30 -11.45 11.28
CA LYS A 106 -15.41 -12.50 10.26
C LYS A 106 -14.34 -12.37 9.18
N THR A 107 -13.72 -11.20 9.02
CA THR A 107 -12.65 -10.98 8.06
C THR A 107 -11.41 -10.40 8.74
N GLN A 108 -11.09 -9.13 8.51
CA GLN A 108 -9.92 -8.48 9.11
C GLN A 108 -10.39 -7.35 10.02
N ALA A 109 -9.74 -7.18 11.16
CA ALA A 109 -9.97 -6.01 11.98
C ALA A 109 -9.58 -4.75 11.19
N TRP A 110 -10.35 -3.67 11.32
CA TRP A 110 -10.09 -2.42 10.61
C TRP A 110 -10.36 -1.20 11.48
N LEU A 111 -9.43 -0.24 11.48
CA LEU A 111 -9.58 1.05 12.14
C LEU A 111 -9.66 2.19 11.11
N SER A 112 -10.64 3.07 11.29
CA SER A 112 -10.66 4.38 10.63
C SER A 112 -9.55 5.30 11.17
N ASP A 113 -9.17 6.30 10.38
CA ASP A 113 -8.19 7.31 10.80
C ASP A 113 -8.60 8.04 12.09
N ALA A 114 -9.90 8.34 12.23
CA ALA A 114 -10.45 8.94 13.46
C ALA A 114 -10.24 8.03 14.69
N GLN A 115 -10.43 6.71 14.53
CA GLN A 115 -10.16 5.75 15.60
C GLN A 115 -8.66 5.63 15.89
N MET A 116 -7.79 5.62 14.86
CA MET A 116 -6.34 5.64 15.06
C MET A 116 -5.90 6.85 15.90
N LYS A 117 -6.40 8.04 15.55
CA LYS A 117 -6.10 9.29 16.26
C LYS A 117 -6.60 9.26 17.71
N LYS A 118 -7.77 8.67 17.96
CA LYS A 118 -8.31 8.45 19.30
C LYS A 118 -7.44 7.47 20.10
N ASN A 119 -7.03 6.35 19.50
CA ASN A 119 -6.32 5.27 20.17
C ASN A 119 -4.86 5.64 20.50
N TRP A 120 -4.17 6.32 19.59
CA TRP A 120 -2.76 6.68 19.77
C TRP A 120 -2.56 8.02 20.48
N GLY A 121 -3.60 8.85 20.51
CA GLY A 121 -3.51 10.23 20.99
C GLY A 121 -2.75 11.15 20.02
N TRP A 122 -2.98 12.45 20.16
CA TRP A 122 -2.47 13.46 19.23
C TRP A 122 -0.94 13.43 19.05
N LEU A 123 -0.20 13.24 20.15
CA LEU A 123 1.27 13.29 20.15
C LEU A 123 1.89 12.12 19.39
N ASN A 124 1.40 10.89 19.60
CA ASN A 124 1.95 9.71 18.94
C ASN A 124 1.36 9.48 17.54
N TYR A 125 0.18 10.03 17.26
CA TYR A 125 -0.52 9.80 16.00
C TYR A 125 0.38 10.05 14.79
N TRP A 126 1.09 11.18 14.73
CA TRP A 126 1.93 11.51 13.59
C TRP A 126 3.10 10.54 13.39
N ARG A 127 3.73 10.12 14.51
CA ARG A 127 4.85 9.16 14.49
C ARG A 127 4.38 7.80 14.02
N TYR A 128 3.27 7.31 14.58
CA TYR A 128 2.71 6.00 14.28
C TYR A 128 2.13 5.96 12.87
N LYS A 129 1.41 7.00 12.45
CA LYS A 129 0.89 7.13 11.08
C LYS A 129 2.01 7.07 10.03
N ASN A 130 3.11 7.78 10.27
CA ASN A 130 4.27 7.73 9.37
C ASN A 130 4.92 6.35 9.31
N LYS A 131 5.11 5.67 10.46
CA LYS A 131 5.66 4.31 10.52
C LYS A 131 4.76 3.31 9.79
N LEU A 132 3.44 3.40 10.01
CA LEU A 132 2.42 2.61 9.34
C LEU A 132 2.46 2.81 7.82
N GLN A 133 2.45 4.06 7.36
CA GLN A 133 2.51 4.38 5.93
C GLN A 133 3.80 3.84 5.29
N LYS A 134 4.94 3.96 5.97
CA LYS A 134 6.20 3.38 5.49
C LYS A 134 6.14 1.85 5.35
N ALA A 135 5.49 1.16 6.28
CA ALA A 135 5.35 -0.29 6.22
C ALA A 135 4.42 -0.73 5.08
N VAL A 136 3.24 -0.11 4.96
CA VAL A 136 2.23 -0.46 3.95
C VAL A 136 2.70 -0.09 2.54
N LEU A 137 3.12 1.16 2.32
CA LEU A 137 3.59 1.62 1.02
C LEU A 137 4.95 1.01 0.64
N GLY A 138 5.80 0.72 1.62
CA GLY A 138 7.08 0.03 1.39
C GLY A 138 6.93 -1.41 0.91
N THR A 139 5.72 -1.99 1.01
CA THR A 139 5.38 -3.33 0.53
C THR A 139 4.27 -3.30 -0.52
N GLN A 140 4.05 -2.14 -1.15
CA GLN A 140 2.98 -1.96 -2.12
C GLN A 140 3.05 -3.01 -3.24
N GLY A 141 1.93 -3.67 -3.50
CA GLY A 141 1.81 -4.72 -4.52
C GLY A 141 2.46 -6.05 -4.17
N MET A 142 3.14 -6.18 -3.03
CA MET A 142 3.69 -7.46 -2.58
C MET A 142 2.59 -8.33 -1.97
N VAL A 143 2.51 -9.58 -2.45
CA VAL A 143 1.54 -10.59 -2.05
C VAL A 143 2.22 -11.96 -1.95
N LEU A 144 1.60 -12.88 -1.20
CA LEU A 144 2.05 -14.26 -1.07
C LEU A 144 1.24 -15.16 -2.00
N VAL A 145 1.95 -15.94 -2.83
CA VAL A 145 1.34 -16.85 -3.81
C VAL A 145 1.92 -18.24 -3.68
N TYR A 146 1.10 -19.26 -3.97
CA TYR A 146 1.50 -20.65 -4.05
C TYR A 146 0.82 -21.28 -5.27
N ASN A 147 1.59 -21.96 -6.12
CA ASN A 147 1.12 -22.53 -7.38
C ASN A 147 0.40 -21.53 -8.33
N GLY A 148 0.78 -20.25 -8.27
CA GLY A 148 0.18 -19.20 -9.11
C GLY A 148 -1.07 -18.55 -8.51
N ASP A 149 -1.59 -19.06 -7.39
CA ASP A 149 -2.77 -18.52 -6.71
C ASP A 149 -2.40 -17.81 -5.40
N TYR A 150 -3.21 -16.84 -4.98
CA TYR A 150 -3.08 -16.22 -3.66
C TYR A 150 -3.30 -17.25 -2.55
N ILE A 151 -2.37 -17.31 -1.59
CA ILE A 151 -2.54 -18.18 -0.43
C ILE A 151 -3.67 -17.69 0.47
N GLU A 152 -4.16 -18.56 1.34
CA GLU A 152 -5.00 -18.12 2.46
C GLU A 152 -4.10 -17.63 3.61
N ALA A 153 -3.86 -16.32 3.64
CA ALA A 153 -2.94 -15.70 4.59
C ALA A 153 -3.60 -15.48 5.97
N LEU A 154 -3.83 -16.57 6.71
CA LEU A 154 -4.36 -16.52 8.08
C LEU A 154 -3.26 -16.15 9.08
N TYR A 155 -3.61 -15.34 10.08
CA TYR A 155 -2.71 -14.90 11.17
C TYR A 155 -3.49 -14.75 12.48
N HIS A 156 -2.79 -14.81 13.62
CA HIS A 156 -3.39 -14.66 14.96
C HIS A 156 -2.36 -14.11 15.96
N SER A 157 -2.84 -13.56 17.08
CA SER A 157 -2.02 -13.22 18.24
C SER A 157 -1.77 -14.45 19.13
N SER A 158 -0.69 -14.44 19.90
CA SER A 158 -0.37 -15.43 20.94
C SER A 158 -0.33 -14.79 22.32
#